data_AF-A0A8D8K4F5-F1
#
_entry.id   AF-A0A8D8K4F5-F1
#
_cell.length_a   1.000
_cell.length_b   1.000
_cell.length_c   1.000
_cell.angle_alpha   90.00
_cell.angle_beta   90.00
_cell.angle_gamma   90.00
#
_symmetry.space_group_name_H-M   'P 1'
#
loop_
_entity.id
_entity.type
_entity.pdbx_description
1 polymer ?
#
loop_
_entity_poly.entity_id
_entity_poly.type
_entity_poly.pdbx_seq_one_letter_code
_entity_poly.pdbx_strand_id
1 'polypeptide(L)'
;MEISDEFLVDADSFYVGIDRLQYLSCRSCSRFTPFLVYLPPNDGSQHVVFGLQKDQLLFCPGCVPQRQHLLQMYPLLGESVLCDSALLAALQGFEYSNPFYRKYARTARTIVTVETRLGGELPADSFCMALDARFELVRRLFGGVHTLENWKYSGLQEIETVLAAKAAEIRQFYGESQLMKSPVRVEACPVEEEIREEGEVEPLVDVGSSKEECETLNATLQPYVAVDKRFNLTVLSSKSPYSCGICLLTEKDVLRFGEFVEKQQKKDIFRCHYFCLLTGTYIVQNGKETSGVLGFLVNDIYSSFKRYRQNKCCYCGQLSAAVVCVEPGCERSFHYICGVKNNCLTQFSGPNPSYCHEHAPNDHPECHSENQTCWICCEEIGPYNPVASFCSVCPPEHETGETEIGWYHRMCVQKFAFQAGYYFKCPNCFEMNEFTEYARMHGIFVPMRDASWEREKYAFKDIHLSKCSAEGCKVSGKKSKELVGCKACGGATMHMTCAGVNDPSEYVCADCMDATFIKLF
;
A
#
# COMPACT_ATOMS: atom_id res chain seq x y z
N MET A 1 -31.95 7.25 -9.62
CA MET A 1 -31.21 6.11 -10.24
C MET A 1 -31.99 4.85 -9.94
N GLU A 2 -32.60 4.23 -10.95
CA GLU A 2 -33.08 2.86 -10.83
C GLU A 2 -31.84 1.96 -10.77
N ILE A 3 -31.63 1.31 -9.63
CA ILE A 3 -30.48 0.45 -9.39
C ILE A 3 -31.06 -0.96 -9.29
N SER A 4 -30.66 -1.86 -10.20
CA SER A 4 -31.03 -3.27 -10.16
C SER A 4 -30.58 -3.90 -8.83
N ASP A 5 -31.45 -4.67 -8.18
CA ASP A 5 -31.15 -5.39 -6.94
C ASP A 5 -30.06 -6.48 -7.12
N GLU A 6 -29.65 -6.78 -8.36
CA GLU A 6 -28.50 -7.65 -8.66
C GLU A 6 -27.13 -7.04 -8.30
N PHE A 7 -27.07 -5.76 -7.89
CA PHE A 7 -25.83 -5.06 -7.46
C PHE A 7 -25.72 -4.85 -5.94
N LEU A 8 -26.28 -5.74 -5.15
CA LEU A 8 -25.70 -6.03 -3.84
C LEU A 8 -24.39 -6.79 -4.16
N VAL A 9 -23.25 -6.64 -3.49
CA VAL A 9 -23.04 -6.96 -2.09
C VAL A 9 -21.59 -6.55 -1.74
N ASP A 10 -21.39 -6.14 -0.50
CA ASP A 10 -20.10 -5.94 0.18
C ASP A 10 -19.41 -4.56 0.02
N ALA A 11 -18.99 -4.00 1.15
CA ALA A 11 -18.17 -2.80 1.23
C ALA A 11 -16.80 -3.01 0.56
N ASP A 12 -16.33 -4.25 0.51
CA ASP A 12 -14.97 -4.60 0.07
C ASP A 12 -14.86 -4.99 -1.41
N SER A 13 -15.97 -5.16 -2.12
CA SER A 13 -15.97 -5.47 -3.56
C SER A 13 -15.43 -4.29 -4.36
N PHE A 14 -14.22 -4.38 -4.92
CA PHE A 14 -13.63 -3.28 -5.70
C PHE A 14 -14.36 -3.03 -7.02
N TYR A 15 -14.78 -1.78 -7.24
CA TYR A 15 -15.32 -1.36 -8.52
C TYR A 15 -14.22 -1.01 -9.53
N VAL A 16 -14.10 -1.86 -10.54
CA VAL A 16 -13.07 -1.79 -11.60
C VAL A 16 -13.57 -1.16 -12.91
N GLY A 17 -14.77 -0.57 -12.91
CA GLY A 17 -15.30 0.12 -14.08
C GLY A 17 -14.38 1.25 -14.54
N ILE A 18 -14.25 1.42 -15.86
CA ILE A 18 -13.46 2.52 -16.47
C ILE A 18 -13.98 3.89 -16.02
N ASP A 19 -15.27 3.97 -15.72
CA ASP A 19 -15.97 5.13 -15.19
C ASP A 19 -15.78 5.36 -13.68
N ARG A 20 -14.99 4.57 -12.96
CA ARG A 20 -14.79 4.76 -11.50
C ARG A 20 -14.33 6.18 -11.13
N LEU A 21 -13.58 6.84 -12.00
CA LEU A 21 -13.10 8.22 -11.80
C LEU A 21 -14.20 9.29 -11.97
N GLN A 22 -15.34 8.90 -12.54
CA GLN A 22 -16.53 9.72 -12.69
C GLN A 22 -17.36 9.81 -11.39
N TYR A 23 -16.91 9.19 -10.30
CA TYR A 23 -17.52 9.26 -8.99
C TYR A 23 -16.60 10.04 -8.03
N LEU A 24 -17.21 10.61 -6.97
CA LEU A 24 -16.46 11.24 -5.88
C LEU A 24 -15.82 10.16 -5.01
N SER A 25 -14.51 9.97 -5.20
CA SER A 25 -13.67 9.04 -4.45
C SER A 25 -12.40 9.73 -3.96
N CYS A 26 -11.78 9.18 -2.91
CA CYS A 26 -10.43 9.56 -2.53
C CYS A 26 -9.48 9.40 -3.72
N ARG A 27 -8.64 10.40 -3.98
CA ARG A 27 -7.66 10.37 -5.07
C ARG A 27 -6.34 9.73 -4.68
N SER A 28 -6.13 9.47 -3.39
CA SER A 28 -4.99 8.71 -2.86
C SER A 28 -5.28 7.20 -2.88
N CYS A 29 -6.30 6.74 -2.13
CA CYS A 29 -6.59 5.30 -1.99
C CYS A 29 -7.68 4.77 -2.95
N SER A 30 -8.28 5.62 -3.78
CA SER A 30 -9.40 5.26 -4.68
C SER A 30 -10.69 4.75 -4.00
N ARG A 31 -10.77 4.75 -2.67
CA ARG A 31 -11.99 4.37 -1.93
C ARG A 31 -13.04 5.47 -1.94
N PHE A 32 -14.30 5.07 -1.87
CA PHE A 32 -15.46 5.92 -1.70
C PHE A 32 -15.77 6.07 -0.21
N THR A 33 -16.37 7.19 0.18
CA THR A 33 -16.79 7.42 1.56
C THR A 33 -17.86 8.51 1.56
N PRO A 34 -18.79 8.51 2.52
CA PRO A 34 -19.72 9.62 2.70
C PRO A 34 -19.03 10.91 3.11
N PHE A 35 -17.81 10.85 3.68
CA PHE A 35 -17.08 12.01 4.19
C PHE A 35 -15.83 12.23 3.34
N LEU A 36 -15.73 13.37 2.67
CA LEU A 36 -14.58 13.70 1.83
C LEU A 36 -13.96 15.02 2.25
N VAL A 37 -12.64 15.05 2.30
CA VAL A 37 -11.85 16.25 2.55
C VAL A 37 -11.38 16.80 1.22
N TYR A 38 -11.82 18.00 0.88
CA TYR A 38 -11.38 18.72 -0.31
C TYR A 38 -10.52 19.91 0.08
N LEU A 39 -9.30 19.95 -0.46
CA LEU A 39 -8.32 20.99 -0.21
C LEU A 39 -8.16 21.82 -1.49
N PRO A 40 -8.85 22.96 -1.64
CA PRO A 40 -8.82 23.73 -2.88
C PRO A 40 -7.42 24.26 -3.18
N PRO A 41 -6.97 24.28 -4.45
CA PRO A 41 -5.66 24.80 -4.82
C PRO A 41 -5.46 26.23 -4.29
N ASN A 42 -4.34 26.48 -3.61
CA ASN A 42 -3.97 27.82 -3.15
C ASN A 42 -3.02 28.48 -4.16
N ASP A 43 -3.20 29.77 -4.42
CA ASP A 43 -2.45 30.53 -5.43
C ASP A 43 -0.98 30.80 -5.05
N GLY A 44 -0.54 30.37 -3.86
CA GLY A 44 0.79 30.63 -3.31
C GLY A 44 1.70 29.42 -3.06
N SER A 45 1.25 28.17 -3.22
CA SER A 45 2.05 26.97 -2.91
C SER A 45 2.55 26.24 -4.15
N GLN A 46 3.82 25.83 -4.10
CA GLN A 46 4.56 25.18 -5.19
C GLN A 46 3.86 23.92 -5.70
N HIS A 47 4.02 23.68 -7.00
CA HIS A 47 3.38 22.62 -7.76
C HIS A 47 3.90 21.23 -7.35
N VAL A 48 2.95 20.31 -7.13
CA VAL A 48 3.11 18.88 -6.77
C VAL A 48 3.31 18.65 -5.27
N VAL A 49 2.25 18.14 -4.62
CA VAL A 49 2.30 17.63 -3.24
C VAL A 49 2.02 16.12 -3.34
N PHE A 50 2.93 15.28 -2.82
CA PHE A 50 2.81 13.81 -2.86
C PHE A 50 2.59 13.20 -4.26
N GLY A 51 3.13 13.81 -5.32
CA GLY A 51 2.92 13.34 -6.70
C GLY A 51 1.51 13.58 -7.26
N LEU A 52 0.61 14.20 -6.49
CA LEU A 52 -0.75 14.55 -6.91
C LEU A 52 -0.77 15.95 -7.54
N GLN A 53 -1.46 16.07 -8.68
CA GLN A 53 -1.66 17.34 -9.38
C GLN A 53 -2.66 18.24 -8.62
N LYS A 54 -2.70 19.55 -8.93
CA LYS A 54 -3.56 20.54 -8.23
C LYS A 54 -5.05 20.13 -8.22
N ASP A 55 -5.50 19.43 -9.25
CA ASP A 55 -6.86 18.91 -9.47
C ASP A 55 -7.18 17.60 -8.71
N GLN A 56 -6.22 17.06 -7.94
CA GLN A 56 -6.36 15.76 -7.27
C GLN A 56 -6.46 15.84 -5.74
N LEU A 57 -6.73 17.03 -5.18
CA LEU A 57 -6.75 17.29 -3.74
C LEU A 57 -8.07 16.92 -3.05
N LEU A 58 -8.55 15.70 -3.31
CA LEU A 58 -9.76 15.13 -2.71
C LEU A 58 -9.42 13.82 -1.99
N PHE A 59 -9.61 13.77 -0.68
CA PHE A 59 -9.14 12.70 0.20
C PHE A 59 -10.28 12.09 1.02
N CYS A 60 -10.19 10.79 1.34
CA CYS A 60 -10.91 10.26 2.49
C CYS A 60 -10.22 10.70 3.79
N PRO A 61 -10.91 10.66 4.94
CA PRO A 61 -10.37 11.10 6.22
C PRO A 61 -9.05 10.40 6.61
N GLY A 62 -8.88 9.11 6.29
CA GLY A 62 -7.64 8.36 6.54
C GLY A 62 -6.48 8.68 5.59
N CYS A 63 -6.73 9.34 4.45
CA CYS A 63 -5.70 9.76 3.50
C CYS A 63 -5.38 11.25 3.58
N VAL A 64 -5.96 11.98 4.53
CA VAL A 64 -5.64 13.39 4.76
C VAL A 64 -4.17 13.49 5.19
N PRO A 65 -3.36 14.37 4.58
CA PRO A 65 -1.97 14.55 4.99
C PRO A 65 -1.85 14.87 6.49
N GLN A 66 -0.75 14.44 7.11
CA GLN A 66 -0.50 14.75 8.51
C GLN A 66 -0.46 16.26 8.77
N ARG A 67 -0.83 16.67 10.00
CA ARG A 67 -0.94 18.08 10.43
C ARG A 67 0.26 18.94 10.04
N GLN A 68 1.48 18.43 10.20
CA GLN A 68 2.70 19.18 9.86
C GLN A 68 2.75 19.53 8.37
N HIS A 69 2.41 18.59 7.48
CA HIS A 69 2.34 18.81 6.03
C HIS A 69 1.18 19.72 5.64
N LEU A 70 0.03 19.55 6.28
CA LEU A 70 -1.12 20.44 6.06
C LEU A 70 -0.81 21.89 6.42
N LEU A 71 -0.09 22.15 7.52
CA LEU A 71 0.35 23.49 7.93
C LEU A 71 1.38 24.08 6.96
N GLN A 72 2.18 23.27 6.28
CA GLN A 72 3.07 23.76 5.21
C GLN A 72 2.29 24.21 3.97
N MET A 73 1.22 23.48 3.61
CA MET A 73 0.37 23.81 2.45
C MET A 73 -0.60 24.96 2.73
N TYR A 74 -1.08 25.04 3.98
CA TYR A 74 -2.05 26.01 4.46
C TYR A 74 -1.54 26.61 5.78
N PRO A 75 -0.65 27.62 5.73
CA PRO A 75 -0.05 28.21 6.93
C PRO A 75 -1.05 28.77 7.96
N LEU A 76 -2.28 29.08 7.53
CA LEU A 76 -3.37 29.59 8.37
C LEU A 76 -4.32 28.48 8.87
N LEU A 77 -3.96 27.20 8.73
CA LEU A 77 -4.82 26.06 9.07
C LEU A 77 -4.90 25.73 10.57
N GLY A 78 -4.12 26.40 11.43
CA GLY A 78 -3.97 26.04 12.84
C GLY A 78 -5.26 25.94 13.66
N GLU A 79 -6.35 26.58 13.21
CA GLU A 79 -7.68 26.55 13.85
C GLU A 79 -8.74 25.79 13.03
N SER A 80 -8.31 25.09 11.98
CA SER A 80 -9.19 24.27 11.15
C SER A 80 -9.53 22.97 11.86
N VAL A 81 -10.76 22.49 11.65
CA VAL A 81 -11.21 21.16 12.09
C VAL A 81 -10.38 20.03 11.48
N LEU A 82 -9.67 20.29 10.37
CA LEU A 82 -8.74 19.33 9.76
C LEU A 82 -7.46 19.11 10.60
N CYS A 83 -7.20 19.96 11.59
CA CYS A 83 -6.11 19.75 12.55
C CYS A 83 -6.56 18.95 13.79
N ASP A 84 -7.84 18.60 13.90
CA ASP A 84 -8.39 17.80 15.00
C ASP A 84 -8.31 16.30 14.65
N SER A 85 -7.37 15.60 15.28
CA SER A 85 -7.16 14.17 15.06
C SER A 85 -8.34 13.33 15.52
N ALA A 86 -9.07 13.74 16.56
CA ALA A 86 -10.25 13.02 17.04
C ALA A 86 -11.40 13.15 16.03
N LEU A 87 -11.60 14.33 15.44
CA LEU A 87 -12.58 14.49 14.36
C LEU A 87 -12.21 13.67 13.13
N LEU A 88 -10.95 13.75 12.68
CA LEU A 88 -10.51 12.98 11.51
C LEU A 88 -10.67 11.48 11.73
N ALA A 89 -10.35 10.98 12.92
CA ALA A 89 -10.57 9.57 13.28
C ALA A 89 -12.08 9.23 13.34
N ALA A 90 -12.93 10.12 13.86
CA ALA A 90 -14.38 9.89 13.91
C ALA A 90 -15.05 9.86 12.52
N LEU A 91 -14.44 10.50 11.52
CA LEU A 91 -14.85 10.47 10.12
C LEU A 91 -14.35 9.21 9.37
N GLN A 92 -13.46 8.41 9.95
CA GLN A 92 -12.94 7.17 9.35
C GLN A 92 -13.84 5.96 9.61
N GLY A 93 -13.60 4.88 8.87
CA GLY A 93 -14.32 3.61 8.99
C GLY A 93 -15.62 3.56 8.19
N PHE A 94 -15.85 4.56 7.32
CA PHE A 94 -16.99 4.62 6.40
C PHE A 94 -16.54 4.47 4.94
N GLU A 95 -15.28 4.11 4.71
CA GLU A 95 -14.71 3.86 3.39
C GLU A 95 -15.19 2.52 2.81
N TYR A 96 -15.41 2.49 1.50
CA TYR A 96 -15.82 1.29 0.77
C TYR A 96 -15.27 1.33 -0.66
N SER A 97 -15.20 0.18 -1.30
CA SER A 97 -14.49 -0.04 -2.57
C SER A 97 -15.42 -0.02 -3.79
N ASN A 98 -16.74 -0.01 -3.58
CA ASN A 98 -17.75 0.01 -4.63
C ASN A 98 -18.69 1.25 -4.57
N PRO A 99 -18.77 2.13 -5.58
CA PRO A 99 -19.68 3.27 -5.54
C PRO A 99 -21.16 2.85 -5.48
N PHE A 100 -21.48 1.59 -5.78
CA PHE A 100 -22.81 1.00 -5.69
C PHE A 100 -23.11 0.33 -4.35
N TYR A 101 -22.22 0.43 -3.35
CA TYR A 101 -22.44 -0.14 -2.02
C TYR A 101 -23.76 0.36 -1.41
N ARG A 102 -24.74 -0.54 -1.24
CA ARG A 102 -26.16 -0.21 -0.96
C ARG A 102 -26.34 0.81 0.17
N LYS A 103 -25.54 0.69 1.23
CA LYS A 103 -25.63 1.51 2.45
C LYS A 103 -25.33 2.99 2.19
N TYR A 104 -24.36 3.29 1.31
CA TYR A 104 -23.87 4.66 1.09
C TYR A 104 -23.97 5.15 -0.36
N ALA A 105 -24.38 4.28 -1.30
CA ALA A 105 -24.50 4.62 -2.73
C ALA A 105 -25.48 5.77 -2.99
N ARG A 106 -26.56 5.87 -2.22
CA ARG A 106 -27.56 6.94 -2.32
C ARG A 106 -27.31 8.09 -1.33
N THR A 107 -26.29 7.96 -0.49
CA THR A 107 -26.03 8.92 0.58
C THR A 107 -25.21 10.09 0.06
N ALA A 108 -25.76 11.29 0.19
CA ALA A 108 -25.06 12.52 -0.17
C ALA A 108 -23.75 12.66 0.63
N ARG A 109 -22.72 13.17 -0.01
CA ARG A 109 -21.38 13.38 0.56
C ARG A 109 -21.36 14.61 1.44
N THR A 110 -20.63 14.52 2.53
CA THR A 110 -20.23 15.65 3.36
C THR A 110 -18.85 16.09 2.92
N ILE A 111 -18.74 17.29 2.36
CA ILE A 111 -17.48 17.87 1.92
C ILE A 111 -16.91 18.73 3.03
N VAL A 112 -15.71 18.39 3.50
CA VAL A 112 -14.97 19.12 4.52
C VAL A 112 -13.83 19.89 3.84
N THR A 113 -13.70 21.16 4.17
CA THR A 113 -12.66 22.07 3.68
C THR A 113 -11.92 22.73 4.84
N VAL A 114 -10.85 23.47 4.53
CA VAL A 114 -10.05 24.19 5.52
C VAL A 114 -10.85 25.20 6.34
N GLU A 115 -11.93 25.75 5.77
CA GLU A 115 -12.82 26.74 6.39
C GLU A 115 -13.98 26.13 7.20
N THR A 116 -14.10 24.80 7.23
CA THR A 116 -15.20 24.10 7.90
C THR A 116 -15.19 24.36 9.40
N ARG A 117 -16.37 24.62 9.97
CA ARG A 117 -16.60 24.72 11.43
C ARG A 117 -17.71 23.79 11.86
N LEU A 118 -17.58 23.14 13.01
CA LEU A 118 -18.61 22.24 13.52
C LEU A 118 -19.75 23.00 14.20
N GLY A 119 -20.98 22.51 14.06
CA GLY A 119 -22.17 23.03 14.73
C GLY A 119 -22.36 22.54 16.17
N GLY A 120 -21.38 21.83 16.72
CA GLY A 120 -21.41 21.22 18.06
C GLY A 120 -20.09 20.50 18.37
N GLU A 121 -19.99 19.91 19.57
CA GLU A 121 -18.81 19.14 19.98
C GLU A 121 -18.95 17.65 19.68
N LEU A 122 -17.84 17.02 19.32
CA LEU A 122 -17.74 15.57 19.20
C LEU A 122 -17.66 14.94 20.60
N PRO A 123 -18.55 13.99 20.97
CA PRO A 123 -18.45 13.27 22.23
C PRO A 123 -17.15 12.46 22.32
N ALA A 124 -16.56 12.40 23.51
CA ALA A 124 -15.31 11.67 23.77
C ALA A 124 -15.45 10.16 23.54
N ASP A 125 -16.65 9.61 23.69
CA ASP A 125 -17.01 8.20 23.51
C ASP A 125 -17.50 7.86 22.09
N SER A 126 -17.43 8.80 21.15
CA SER A 126 -17.93 8.62 19.76
C SER A 126 -17.31 7.43 19.02
N PHE A 127 -16.11 6.99 19.41
CA PHE A 127 -15.43 5.81 18.86
C PHE A 127 -16.01 4.48 19.31
N CYS A 128 -16.65 4.44 20.49
CA CYS A 128 -17.27 3.24 21.07
C CYS A 128 -18.71 3.02 20.58
N MET A 129 -19.25 3.96 19.80
CA MET A 129 -20.60 3.86 19.24
C MET A 129 -20.67 2.87 18.09
N ALA A 130 -21.82 2.21 17.93
CA ALA A 130 -22.11 1.43 16.72
C ALA A 130 -21.96 2.30 15.46
N LEU A 131 -21.48 1.71 14.36
CA LEU A 131 -21.08 2.43 13.15
C LEU A 131 -22.20 3.35 12.61
N ASP A 132 -23.45 2.91 12.61
CA ASP A 132 -24.59 3.71 12.16
C ASP A 132 -24.94 4.88 13.09
N ALA A 133 -24.80 4.67 14.40
CA ALA A 133 -24.99 5.74 15.37
C ALA A 133 -23.88 6.80 15.25
N ARG A 134 -22.63 6.36 15.04
CA ARG A 134 -21.49 7.25 14.76
C ARG A 134 -21.69 8.01 13.46
N PHE A 135 -22.14 7.34 12.40
CA PHE A 135 -22.43 7.95 11.09
C PHE A 135 -23.41 9.12 11.22
N GLU A 136 -24.56 8.89 11.86
CA GLU A 136 -25.58 9.91 12.06
C GLU A 136 -25.12 11.04 12.97
N LEU A 137 -24.38 10.72 14.04
CA LEU A 137 -23.84 11.71 14.96
C LEU A 137 -22.87 12.65 14.25
N VAL A 138 -21.87 12.10 13.55
CA VAL A 138 -20.84 12.89 12.89
C VAL A 138 -21.42 13.72 11.75
N ARG A 139 -22.38 13.17 10.99
CA ARG A 139 -23.08 13.90 9.92
C ARG A 139 -23.82 15.14 10.44
N ARG A 140 -24.40 15.09 11.64
CA ARG A 140 -25.12 16.24 12.26
C ARG A 140 -24.19 17.37 12.71
N LEU A 141 -22.89 17.12 12.87
CA LEU A 141 -21.93 18.16 13.22
C LEU A 141 -21.70 19.16 12.07
N PHE A 142 -22.03 18.77 10.83
CA PHE A 142 -21.86 19.61 9.64
C PHE A 142 -23.18 20.28 9.25
N GLY A 143 -23.14 21.58 8.99
CA GLY A 143 -24.27 22.31 8.43
C GLY A 143 -24.68 21.77 7.05
N GLY A 144 -25.93 22.02 6.64
CA GLY A 144 -26.46 21.56 5.35
C GLY A 144 -25.61 21.99 4.14
N VAL A 145 -24.89 23.12 4.24
CA VAL A 145 -23.97 23.64 3.21
C VAL A 145 -22.91 22.64 2.76
N HIS A 146 -22.47 21.73 3.66
CA HIS A 146 -21.47 20.70 3.37
C HIS A 146 -22.00 19.56 2.49
N THR A 147 -23.32 19.47 2.31
CA THR A 147 -23.94 18.36 1.59
C THR A 147 -23.75 18.53 0.09
N LEU A 148 -23.23 17.50 -0.55
CA LEU A 148 -23.10 17.39 -2.00
C LEU A 148 -23.73 16.07 -2.46
N GLU A 149 -24.57 16.11 -3.49
CA GLU A 149 -25.23 14.91 -4.00
C GLU A 149 -24.20 13.90 -4.54
N ASN A 150 -24.43 12.61 -4.27
CA ASN A 150 -23.56 11.54 -4.74
C ASN A 150 -24.07 10.96 -6.05
N TRP A 151 -23.61 11.50 -7.19
CA TRP A 151 -23.95 10.99 -8.52
C TRP A 151 -22.71 10.67 -9.34
N LYS A 152 -22.94 10.00 -10.48
CA LYS A 152 -21.94 9.81 -11.52
C LYS A 152 -21.86 11.07 -12.37
N TYR A 153 -20.67 11.65 -12.45
CA TYR A 153 -20.38 12.84 -13.25
C TYR A 153 -19.94 12.46 -14.67
N SER A 154 -19.92 13.41 -15.59
CA SER A 154 -19.43 13.21 -16.95
C SER A 154 -17.91 12.99 -17.01
N GLY A 155 -17.15 13.53 -16.05
CA GLY A 155 -15.71 13.43 -15.98
C GLY A 155 -15.08 14.25 -14.86
N LEU A 156 -13.74 14.23 -14.79
CA LEU A 156 -12.96 14.92 -13.75
C LEU A 156 -13.16 16.44 -13.74
N GLN A 157 -13.29 17.06 -14.92
CA GLN A 157 -13.46 18.51 -15.03
C GLN A 157 -14.78 19.00 -14.42
N GLU A 158 -15.85 18.21 -14.55
CA GLU A 158 -17.13 18.52 -13.91
C GLU A 158 -17.02 18.36 -12.39
N ILE A 159 -16.38 17.28 -11.92
CA ILE A 159 -16.11 17.06 -10.49
C ILE A 159 -15.33 18.24 -9.89
N GLU A 160 -14.29 18.70 -10.57
CA GLU A 160 -13.47 19.83 -10.13
C GLU A 160 -14.29 21.12 -10.02
N THR A 161 -15.10 21.41 -11.05
CA THR A 161 -15.99 22.60 -11.07
C THR A 161 -16.99 22.55 -9.92
N VAL A 162 -17.60 21.39 -9.69
CA VAL A 162 -18.60 21.18 -8.62
C VAL A 162 -17.96 21.29 -7.24
N LEU A 163 -16.77 20.70 -7.03
CA LEU A 163 -16.05 20.79 -5.76
C LEU A 163 -15.55 22.21 -5.48
N ALA A 164 -15.06 22.93 -6.48
CA ALA A 164 -14.65 24.32 -6.36
C ALA A 164 -15.84 25.22 -5.98
N ALA A 165 -16.99 25.04 -6.64
CA ALA A 165 -18.21 25.77 -6.30
C ALA A 165 -18.68 25.44 -4.87
N LYS A 166 -18.67 24.16 -4.48
CA LYS A 166 -19.04 23.72 -3.13
C LYS A 166 -18.10 24.28 -2.06
N ALA A 167 -16.79 24.32 -2.32
CA ALA A 167 -15.83 24.92 -1.41
C ALA A 167 -16.04 26.44 -1.25
N ALA A 168 -16.35 27.15 -2.35
CA ALA A 168 -16.67 28.57 -2.30
C ALA A 168 -17.95 28.84 -1.49
N GLU A 169 -18.98 28.00 -1.64
CA GLU A 169 -20.22 28.06 -0.87
C GLU A 169 -19.96 27.86 0.64
N ILE A 170 -19.17 26.84 1.02
CA ILE A 170 -18.77 26.58 2.41
C ILE A 170 -18.00 27.77 2.98
N ARG A 171 -17.04 28.31 2.21
CA ARG A 171 -16.25 29.48 2.59
C ARG A 171 -17.13 30.70 2.82
N GLN A 172 -18.07 30.98 1.93
CA GLN A 172 -18.99 32.10 2.06
C GLN A 172 -19.86 31.94 3.31
N PHE A 173 -20.43 30.75 3.51
CA PHE A 173 -21.26 30.44 4.67
C PHE A 173 -20.54 30.74 6.00
N TYR A 174 -19.29 30.31 6.17
CA TYR A 174 -18.52 30.58 7.40
C TYR A 174 -17.84 31.96 7.45
N GLY A 175 -17.65 32.61 6.29
CA GLY A 175 -17.20 33.99 6.20
C GLY A 175 -18.27 34.99 6.66
N GLU A 176 -19.55 34.65 6.44
CA GLU A 176 -20.71 35.45 6.88
C GLU A 176 -21.26 35.03 8.25
N SER A 177 -20.91 33.83 8.76
CA SER A 177 -21.41 33.33 10.05
C SER A 177 -20.68 33.90 11.28
N GLN A 178 -21.44 34.11 12.37
CA GLN A 178 -20.90 34.47 13.70
C GLN A 178 -20.39 33.26 14.51
N LEU A 179 -20.29 32.05 13.92
CA LEU A 179 -19.87 30.84 14.64
C LEU A 179 -18.39 30.96 15.06
N MET A 180 -18.11 30.89 16.36
CA MET A 180 -16.73 30.92 16.85
C MET A 180 -15.95 29.68 16.38
N LYS A 181 -14.63 29.85 16.18
CA LYS A 181 -13.73 28.74 15.82
C LYS A 181 -13.75 27.72 16.97
N SER A 182 -14.02 26.44 16.66
CA SER A 182 -13.93 25.37 17.67
C SER A 182 -12.50 25.29 18.21
N PRO A 183 -12.31 25.16 19.53
CA PRO A 183 -10.98 24.95 20.09
C PRO A 183 -10.44 23.60 19.60
N VAL A 184 -9.35 23.63 18.83
CA VAL A 184 -8.63 22.42 18.43
C VAL A 184 -8.09 21.77 19.71
N ARG A 185 -8.53 20.54 20.02
CA ARG A 185 -7.98 19.77 21.15
C ARG A 185 -6.58 19.29 20.75
N VAL A 186 -5.55 19.96 21.27
CA VAL A 186 -4.14 19.57 21.09
C VAL A 186 -3.69 18.86 22.35
N GLU A 187 -3.72 17.54 22.38
CA GLU A 187 -3.03 16.77 23.42
C GLU A 187 -1.94 15.89 22.81
N ALA A 188 -0.77 15.97 23.43
CA ALA A 188 0.42 15.18 23.16
C ALA A 188 0.57 14.13 24.27
N CYS A 189 0.87 12.88 23.92
CA CYS A 189 1.38 11.90 24.87
C CYS A 189 2.87 12.18 25.12
N PRO A 190 3.34 12.18 26.39
CA PRO A 190 4.76 12.34 26.71
C PRO A 190 5.50 11.00 26.60
N VAL A 191 6.72 11.03 26.07
CA VAL A 191 7.71 9.94 26.12
C VAL A 191 8.89 10.43 26.94
N GLU A 192 9.23 9.73 28.02
CA GLU A 192 10.38 10.04 28.89
C GLU A 192 11.67 9.39 28.31
N GLU A 193 12.74 10.18 28.20
CA GLU A 193 14.08 9.79 27.78
C GLU A 193 14.91 9.31 28.99
N GLU A 194 15.51 8.11 28.92
CA GLU A 194 16.62 7.72 29.79
C GLU A 194 17.91 7.52 28.99
N ILE A 195 18.94 8.28 29.38
CA ILE A 195 20.30 8.30 28.87
C ILE A 195 21.08 7.12 29.45
N ARG A 196 21.82 6.35 28.63
CA ARG A 196 22.92 5.49 29.11
C ARG A 196 24.15 5.52 28.20
N GLU A 197 25.28 5.46 28.88
CA GLU A 197 26.64 5.84 28.49
C GLU A 197 27.36 4.85 27.57
N GLU A 198 28.35 5.38 26.86
CA GLU A 198 29.24 4.74 25.90
C GLU A 198 30.22 3.75 26.56
N GLY A 199 30.45 2.61 25.90
CA GLY A 199 31.49 1.64 26.24
C GLY A 199 32.19 1.14 24.97
N GLU A 200 33.52 1.17 25.00
CA GLU A 200 34.48 1.07 23.89
C GLU A 200 34.46 -0.25 23.10
N VAL A 201 34.79 -0.16 21.80
CA VAL A 201 34.83 -1.23 20.80
C VAL A 201 36.27 -1.73 20.61
N GLU A 202 36.47 -3.06 20.58
CA GLU A 202 37.67 -3.69 20.00
C GLU A 202 37.30 -4.60 18.80
N PRO A 203 38.23 -4.83 17.83
CA PRO A 203 37.88 -5.15 16.45
C PRO A 203 37.73 -6.65 16.15
N LEU A 204 36.77 -6.96 15.28
CA LEU A 204 36.48 -8.30 14.78
C LEU A 204 37.44 -8.74 13.65
N VAL A 205 37.88 -9.98 13.77
CA VAL A 205 38.71 -10.74 12.83
C VAL A 205 37.86 -11.35 11.70
N ASP A 206 38.45 -11.36 10.51
CA ASP A 206 37.96 -11.88 9.23
C ASP A 206 37.63 -13.39 9.28
N VAL A 207 36.40 -13.75 8.91
CA VAL A 207 36.03 -15.13 8.59
C VAL A 207 35.11 -15.17 7.35
N GLY A 208 35.74 -15.35 6.19
CA GLY A 208 35.48 -16.52 5.34
C GLY A 208 34.10 -16.65 4.70
N SER A 209 34.03 -16.29 3.42
CA SER A 209 32.93 -16.55 2.50
C SER A 209 32.60 -18.04 2.33
N SER A 210 31.35 -18.43 2.58
CA SER A 210 30.77 -19.66 2.03
C SER A 210 29.85 -19.33 0.85
N LYS A 211 30.23 -19.86 -0.32
CA LYS A 211 29.39 -19.97 -1.51
C LYS A 211 28.57 -21.23 -1.36
N GLU A 212 27.26 -21.14 -1.22
CA GLU A 212 26.37 -22.24 -1.59
C GLU A 212 24.99 -21.71 -2.02
N GLU A 213 24.63 -22.06 -3.25
CA GLU A 213 23.29 -22.24 -3.81
C GLU A 213 22.37 -21.00 -4.04
N CYS A 214 22.62 -20.29 -5.14
CA CYS A 214 21.73 -19.25 -5.70
C CYS A 214 21.10 -19.63 -7.07
N GLU A 215 21.19 -20.89 -7.52
CA GLU A 215 20.92 -21.21 -8.94
C GLU A 215 19.52 -21.74 -9.30
N THR A 216 18.59 -21.95 -8.36
CA THR A 216 17.28 -22.59 -8.69
C THR A 216 16.01 -21.77 -8.39
N LEU A 217 16.08 -20.63 -7.71
CA LEU A 217 14.87 -19.87 -7.31
C LEU A 217 14.34 -18.87 -8.35
N ASN A 218 15.14 -18.48 -9.36
CA ASN A 218 14.76 -17.42 -10.31
C ASN A 218 13.80 -17.86 -11.43
N ALA A 219 13.56 -19.17 -11.61
CA ALA A 219 12.79 -19.69 -12.76
C ALA A 219 11.26 -19.63 -12.58
N THR A 220 10.77 -19.44 -11.36
CA THR A 220 9.32 -19.57 -11.03
C THR A 220 8.64 -18.23 -10.68
N LEU A 221 9.40 -17.14 -10.58
CA LEU A 221 8.84 -15.83 -10.23
C LEU A 221 8.25 -15.15 -11.47
N GLN A 222 6.92 -14.93 -11.46
CA GLN A 222 6.25 -14.19 -12.53
C GLN A 222 6.63 -12.70 -12.50
N PRO A 223 6.83 -12.06 -13.67
CA PRO A 223 7.18 -10.65 -13.72
C PRO A 223 6.14 -9.76 -13.02
N TYR A 224 6.59 -8.77 -12.25
CA TYR A 224 5.71 -7.79 -11.59
C TYR A 224 5.68 -6.44 -12.26
N VAL A 225 6.72 -6.08 -13.01
CA VAL A 225 6.64 -4.96 -13.94
C VAL A 225 5.66 -5.37 -15.03
N ALA A 226 4.50 -4.72 -15.08
CA ALA A 226 3.44 -5.04 -16.02
C ALA A 226 3.95 -4.94 -17.47
N VAL A 227 4.11 -6.10 -18.11
CA VAL A 227 4.55 -6.22 -19.50
C VAL A 227 3.35 -6.08 -20.42
N ASP A 228 2.64 -4.94 -20.41
CA ASP A 228 1.76 -4.63 -21.54
C ASP A 228 2.67 -4.35 -22.74
N LYS A 229 2.52 -5.15 -23.80
CA LYS A 229 3.30 -5.03 -25.03
C LYS A 229 3.24 -3.63 -25.64
N ARG A 230 2.18 -2.85 -25.37
CA ARG A 230 2.03 -1.46 -25.80
C ARG A 230 3.04 -0.52 -25.16
N PHE A 231 3.65 -0.90 -24.03
CA PHE A 231 4.65 -0.10 -23.34
C PHE A 231 6.08 -0.40 -23.76
N ASN A 232 6.34 -1.30 -24.72
CA ASN A 232 7.70 -1.60 -25.22
C ASN A 232 8.73 -1.88 -24.10
N LEU A 233 8.26 -2.44 -22.99
CA LEU A 233 9.04 -2.77 -21.81
C LEU A 233 9.10 -4.29 -21.69
N THR A 234 10.28 -4.85 -21.48
CA THR A 234 10.51 -6.30 -21.38
C THR A 234 11.32 -6.60 -20.13
N VAL A 235 10.98 -7.66 -19.40
CA VAL A 235 11.82 -8.16 -18.30
C VAL A 235 12.77 -9.20 -18.86
N LEU A 236 14.06 -8.98 -18.65
CA LEU A 236 15.11 -9.86 -19.14
C LEU A 236 15.48 -10.90 -18.07
N SER A 237 15.97 -12.05 -18.53
CA SER A 237 16.48 -13.11 -17.66
C SER A 237 17.66 -12.61 -16.81
N SER A 238 17.78 -13.15 -15.59
CA SER A 238 18.95 -12.96 -14.71
C SER A 238 20.26 -13.41 -15.37
N LYS A 239 20.21 -14.31 -16.36
CA LYS A 239 21.38 -14.77 -17.14
C LYS A 239 21.79 -13.82 -18.26
N SER A 240 21.06 -12.73 -18.49
CA SER A 240 21.39 -11.79 -19.57
C SER A 240 22.77 -11.14 -19.34
N PRO A 241 23.60 -11.00 -20.40
CA PRO A 241 24.97 -10.49 -20.25
C PRO A 241 25.05 -8.96 -20.13
N TYR A 242 23.92 -8.26 -20.28
CA TYR A 242 23.90 -6.80 -20.33
C TYR A 242 24.11 -6.17 -18.96
N SER A 243 24.80 -5.03 -18.93
CA SER A 243 24.94 -4.20 -17.73
C SER A 243 23.74 -3.26 -17.56
N CYS A 244 23.49 -2.86 -16.32
CA CYS A 244 22.53 -1.83 -15.99
C CYS A 244 23.04 -0.44 -16.44
N GLY A 245 22.23 0.32 -17.18
CA GLY A 245 22.57 1.66 -17.62
C GLY A 245 22.76 2.66 -16.47
N ILE A 246 22.23 2.38 -15.27
CA ILE A 246 22.34 3.23 -14.08
C ILE A 246 23.60 2.90 -13.27
N CYS A 247 23.75 1.66 -12.79
CA CYS A 247 24.88 1.28 -11.93
C CYS A 247 26.08 0.70 -12.68
N LEU A 248 25.95 0.39 -13.98
CA LEU A 248 26.95 -0.26 -14.82
C LEU A 248 27.35 -1.69 -14.43
N LEU A 249 26.74 -2.25 -13.38
CA LEU A 249 26.94 -3.62 -12.94
C LEU A 249 26.10 -4.59 -13.78
N THR A 250 26.58 -5.84 -13.90
CA THR A 250 25.92 -6.94 -14.63
C THR A 250 25.17 -7.90 -13.72
N GLU A 251 25.37 -7.82 -12.41
CA GLU A 251 24.76 -8.71 -11.42
C GLU A 251 23.25 -8.50 -11.33
N LYS A 252 22.47 -9.59 -11.36
CA LYS A 252 21.01 -9.57 -11.41
C LYS A 252 20.44 -10.56 -10.40
N ASP A 253 19.47 -10.09 -9.64
CA ASP A 253 18.65 -10.88 -8.72
C ASP A 253 17.32 -10.15 -8.61
N VAL A 254 16.23 -10.82 -8.98
CA VAL A 254 14.91 -10.20 -9.10
C VAL A 254 14.37 -9.76 -7.74
N LEU A 255 14.68 -10.51 -6.68
CA LEU A 255 14.21 -10.24 -5.32
C LEU A 255 15.06 -9.18 -4.64
N ARG A 256 16.37 -9.21 -4.86
CA ARG A 256 17.33 -8.29 -4.21
C ARG A 256 17.47 -6.97 -4.94
N PHE A 257 17.49 -6.97 -6.27
CA PHE A 257 17.82 -5.79 -7.10
C PHE A 257 16.64 -5.32 -7.98
N GLY A 258 15.50 -6.00 -7.86
CA GLY A 258 14.34 -5.77 -8.70
C GLY A 258 14.53 -6.35 -10.10
N GLU A 259 13.46 -6.28 -10.89
CA GLU A 259 13.50 -6.81 -12.26
C GLU A 259 14.51 -6.08 -13.13
N PHE A 260 15.24 -6.84 -13.95
CA PHE A 260 16.10 -6.26 -14.97
C PHE A 260 15.26 -5.94 -16.20
N VAL A 261 14.97 -4.66 -16.39
CA VAL A 261 14.04 -4.17 -17.40
C VAL A 261 14.78 -3.66 -18.63
N GLU A 262 14.20 -3.92 -19.80
CA GLU A 262 14.62 -3.42 -21.10
C GLU A 262 13.50 -2.56 -21.70
N LYS A 263 13.80 -1.30 -21.99
CA LYS A 263 12.91 -0.37 -22.67
C LYS A 263 13.42 -0.11 -24.08
N GLN A 264 12.64 -0.52 -25.06
CA GLN A 264 12.90 -0.21 -26.47
C GLN A 264 12.52 1.26 -26.74
N GLN A 265 13.47 2.05 -27.25
CA GLN A 265 13.25 3.40 -27.75
C GLN A 265 13.31 3.44 -29.27
N LYS A 266 12.97 4.60 -29.87
CA LYS A 266 12.96 4.78 -31.33
C LYS A 266 14.32 4.51 -32.00
N LYS A 267 15.43 4.71 -31.28
CA LYS A 267 16.80 4.64 -31.83
C LYS A 267 17.79 3.90 -30.93
N ASP A 268 17.38 3.47 -29.73
CA ASP A 268 18.28 2.87 -28.74
C ASP A 268 17.48 1.97 -27.77
N ILE A 269 18.19 1.20 -26.96
CA ILE A 269 17.63 0.29 -25.97
C ILE A 269 18.19 0.68 -24.59
N PHE A 270 17.31 1.07 -23.68
CA PHE A 270 17.69 1.36 -22.31
C PHE A 270 17.45 0.14 -21.42
N ARG A 271 18.43 -0.24 -20.59
CA ARG A 271 18.33 -1.38 -19.67
C ARG A 271 18.71 -0.97 -18.27
N CYS A 272 18.00 -1.42 -17.25
CA CYS A 272 18.39 -1.17 -15.86
C CYS A 272 17.79 -2.17 -14.88
N HIS A 273 18.38 -2.26 -13.68
CA HIS A 273 17.69 -2.83 -12.52
C HIS A 273 16.59 -1.88 -12.07
N TYR A 274 15.40 -2.39 -11.82
CA TYR A 274 14.28 -1.57 -11.39
C TYR A 274 14.55 -0.89 -10.04
N PHE A 275 15.22 -1.55 -9.09
CA PHE A 275 15.53 -0.90 -7.81
C PHE A 275 16.64 0.15 -7.94
N CYS A 276 17.59 0.02 -8.89
CA CYS A 276 18.51 1.11 -9.19
C CYS A 276 17.80 2.35 -9.74
N LEU A 277 16.68 2.15 -10.44
CA LEU A 277 15.86 3.24 -10.96
C LEU A 277 15.04 3.90 -9.85
N LEU A 278 14.36 3.10 -9.01
CA LEU A 278 13.52 3.59 -7.92
C LEU A 278 14.29 4.37 -6.85
N THR A 279 15.52 3.95 -6.56
CA THR A 279 16.34 4.51 -5.45
C THR A 279 17.34 5.57 -5.90
N GLY A 280 17.44 5.82 -7.21
CA GLY A 280 18.40 6.78 -7.73
C GLY A 280 18.05 8.20 -7.27
N THR A 281 18.87 8.78 -6.39
CA THR A 281 18.57 10.05 -5.69
C THR A 281 18.26 11.21 -6.63
N TYR A 282 18.86 11.23 -7.82
CA TYR A 282 18.69 12.30 -8.81
C TYR A 282 17.84 11.88 -10.01
N ILE A 283 17.19 10.72 -9.96
CA ILE A 283 16.36 10.21 -11.04
C ILE A 283 14.90 10.53 -10.73
N VAL A 284 14.33 11.47 -11.47
CA VAL A 284 12.96 11.96 -11.26
C VAL A 284 11.94 11.12 -12.04
N GLN A 285 10.76 10.93 -11.45
CA GLN A 285 9.64 10.20 -12.04
C GLN A 285 8.55 11.19 -12.52
N ASN A 286 8.78 11.87 -13.65
CA ASN A 286 7.84 12.88 -14.18
C ASN A 286 6.81 12.33 -15.19
N GLY A 287 6.91 11.07 -15.57
CA GLY A 287 6.03 10.45 -16.55
C GLY A 287 4.73 9.92 -15.96
N LYS A 288 3.73 9.69 -16.81
CA LYS A 288 2.54 8.91 -16.44
C LYS A 288 2.93 7.45 -16.16
N GLU A 289 2.16 6.71 -15.39
CA GLU A 289 2.41 5.29 -15.04
C GLU A 289 2.77 4.42 -16.26
N THR A 290 2.19 4.71 -17.42
CA THR A 290 2.40 3.98 -18.69
C THR A 290 3.58 4.47 -19.53
N SER A 291 4.30 5.49 -19.07
CA SER A 291 5.35 6.19 -19.84
C SER A 291 6.73 5.71 -19.42
N GLY A 292 7.67 5.66 -20.38
CA GLY A 292 9.06 5.28 -20.08
C GLY A 292 9.15 3.91 -19.40
N VAL A 293 9.87 3.83 -18.28
CA VAL A 293 9.89 2.65 -17.40
C VAL A 293 9.02 2.98 -16.19
N LEU A 294 7.74 2.59 -16.19
CA LEU A 294 6.82 2.81 -15.06
C LEU A 294 6.79 4.27 -14.53
N GLY A 295 6.65 5.25 -15.41
CA GLY A 295 6.67 6.68 -15.05
C GLY A 295 8.04 7.35 -15.10
N PHE A 296 9.13 6.58 -15.19
CA PHE A 296 10.46 7.15 -15.38
C PHE A 296 10.74 7.40 -16.86
N LEU A 297 10.76 8.66 -17.27
CA LEU A 297 11.09 9.03 -18.64
C LEU A 297 12.58 8.77 -18.90
N VAL A 298 12.89 8.02 -19.96
CA VAL A 298 14.28 7.66 -20.27
C VAL A 298 15.18 8.90 -20.49
N ASN A 299 14.63 10.00 -21.01
CA ASN A 299 15.36 11.27 -21.13
C ASN A 299 15.72 11.86 -19.77
N ASP A 300 14.86 11.71 -18.76
CA ASP A 300 15.13 12.19 -17.41
C ASP A 300 16.22 11.33 -16.76
N ILE A 301 16.20 10.02 -17.03
CA ILE A 301 17.27 9.10 -16.62
C ILE A 301 18.60 9.53 -17.25
N TYR A 302 18.68 9.73 -18.57
CA TYR A 302 19.92 10.21 -19.20
C TYR A 302 20.37 11.57 -18.65
N SER A 303 19.43 12.48 -18.41
CA SER A 303 19.71 13.81 -17.86
C SER A 303 20.25 13.76 -16.43
N SER A 304 19.86 12.74 -15.65
CA SER A 304 20.35 12.53 -14.28
C SER A 304 21.81 12.05 -14.23
N PHE A 305 22.33 11.44 -15.30
CA PHE A 305 23.69 10.88 -15.32
C PHE A 305 24.75 11.92 -14.97
N LYS A 306 24.58 13.18 -15.40
CA LYS A 306 25.52 14.26 -15.07
C LYS A 306 25.68 14.51 -13.56
N ARG A 307 24.71 14.07 -12.73
CA ARG A 307 24.71 14.28 -11.28
C ARG A 307 25.47 13.20 -10.52
N TYR A 308 25.45 11.96 -10.99
CA TYR A 308 25.99 10.83 -10.22
C TYR A 308 26.95 9.93 -10.98
N ARG A 309 27.08 10.06 -12.30
CA ARG A 309 27.93 9.15 -13.10
C ARG A 309 29.39 9.19 -12.65
N GLN A 310 29.85 10.32 -12.14
CA GLN A 310 31.20 10.50 -11.59
C GLN A 310 31.32 10.16 -10.09
N ASN A 311 30.21 9.88 -9.41
CA ASN A 311 30.24 9.51 -7.99
C ASN A 311 30.84 8.10 -7.84
N LYS A 312 31.80 7.97 -6.94
CA LYS A 312 32.41 6.69 -6.57
C LYS A 312 31.59 6.04 -5.46
N CYS A 313 31.25 4.77 -5.65
CA CYS A 313 30.62 3.96 -4.63
C CYS A 313 31.57 3.81 -3.43
N CYS A 314 31.12 4.13 -2.23
CA CYS A 314 31.93 4.04 -1.01
C CYS A 314 32.35 2.59 -0.68
N TYR A 315 31.64 1.58 -1.20
CA TYR A 315 31.96 0.17 -0.94
C TYR A 315 32.90 -0.44 -1.97
N CYS A 316 32.66 -0.24 -3.27
CA CYS A 316 33.46 -0.88 -4.33
C CYS A 316 34.44 0.05 -5.05
N GLY A 317 34.40 1.36 -4.76
CA GLY A 317 35.22 2.39 -5.38
C GLY A 317 34.90 2.71 -6.86
N GLN A 318 34.00 1.95 -7.49
CA GLN A 318 33.63 2.14 -8.90
C GLN A 318 32.66 3.31 -9.09
N LEU A 319 32.70 3.91 -10.28
CA LEU A 319 31.85 5.05 -10.66
C LEU A 319 30.37 4.67 -10.82
N SER A 320 29.52 5.66 -11.06
CA SER A 320 28.08 5.50 -11.32
C SER A 320 27.25 5.11 -10.09
N ALA A 321 27.68 5.57 -8.90
CA ALA A 321 26.94 5.41 -7.65
C ALA A 321 25.73 6.37 -7.59
N ALA A 322 24.57 5.86 -7.98
CA ALA A 322 23.34 6.65 -8.14
C ALA A 322 22.54 6.90 -6.85
N VAL A 323 22.84 6.15 -5.79
CA VAL A 323 22.16 6.26 -4.49
C VAL A 323 23.04 7.05 -3.54
N VAL A 324 22.47 8.03 -2.85
CA VAL A 324 23.11 8.83 -1.81
C VAL A 324 22.39 8.58 -0.49
N CYS A 325 23.15 8.47 0.59
CA CYS A 325 22.59 8.40 1.94
C CYS A 325 21.73 9.63 2.22
N VAL A 326 20.53 9.43 2.76
CA VAL A 326 19.60 10.54 3.06
C VAL A 326 19.98 11.30 4.34
N GLU A 327 20.76 10.68 5.23
CA GLU A 327 21.19 11.28 6.50
C GLU A 327 21.90 12.63 6.28
N PRO A 328 21.44 13.72 6.92
CA PRO A 328 22.08 15.03 6.83
C PRO A 328 23.58 14.99 7.17
N GLY A 329 24.40 15.54 6.28
CA GLY A 329 25.86 15.55 6.44
C GLY A 329 26.57 14.27 5.99
N CYS A 330 25.84 13.21 5.63
CA CYS A 330 26.44 12.01 5.05
C CYS A 330 26.66 12.18 3.54
N GLU A 331 27.92 12.12 3.10
CA GLU A 331 28.28 12.22 1.68
C GLU A 331 28.43 10.85 0.99
N ARG A 332 28.09 9.76 1.68
CA ARG A 332 28.22 8.41 1.11
C ARG A 332 27.28 8.22 -0.05
N SER A 333 27.85 7.88 -1.20
CA SER A 333 27.13 7.41 -2.37
C SER A 333 27.49 5.96 -2.67
N PHE A 334 26.54 5.18 -3.15
CA PHE A 334 26.72 3.76 -3.44
C PHE A 334 25.86 3.30 -4.61
N HIS A 335 26.22 2.17 -5.21
CA HIS A 335 25.28 1.43 -6.04
C HIS A 335 24.27 0.75 -5.15
N TYR A 336 23.00 0.72 -5.55
CA TYR A 336 21.96 -0.02 -4.82
C TYR A 336 22.39 -1.47 -4.49
N ILE A 337 22.95 -2.19 -5.48
CA ILE A 337 23.48 -3.55 -5.32
C ILE A 337 24.56 -3.63 -4.24
N CYS A 338 25.51 -2.69 -4.25
CA CYS A 338 26.56 -2.62 -3.23
C CYS A 338 25.95 -2.31 -1.86
N GLY A 339 24.94 -1.45 -1.79
CA GLY A 339 24.22 -1.15 -0.56
C GLY A 339 23.59 -2.40 0.06
N VAL A 340 22.86 -3.20 -0.73
CA VAL A 340 22.27 -4.47 -0.28
C VAL A 340 23.32 -5.43 0.29
N LYS A 341 24.53 -5.47 -0.29
CA LYS A 341 25.63 -6.31 0.19
C LYS A 341 26.34 -5.80 1.43
N ASN A 342 26.15 -4.52 1.76
CA ASN A 342 26.83 -3.84 2.85
C ASN A 342 25.81 -3.22 3.81
N ASN A 343 24.74 -3.96 4.14
CA ASN A 343 23.75 -3.57 5.15
C ASN A 343 23.20 -2.13 5.02
N CYS A 344 23.03 -1.63 3.79
CA CYS A 344 22.28 -0.40 3.57
C CYS A 344 20.79 -0.70 3.56
N LEU A 345 20.00 0.26 4.04
CA LEU A 345 18.55 0.16 4.03
C LEU A 345 17.97 1.15 3.02
N THR A 346 17.13 0.67 2.12
CA THR A 346 16.21 1.52 1.36
C THR A 346 14.82 1.30 1.89
N GLN A 347 14.12 2.37 2.28
CA GLN A 347 12.70 2.30 2.61
C GLN A 347 11.90 2.42 1.31
N PHE A 348 10.99 1.51 1.01
CA PHE A 348 10.15 1.54 -0.21
C PHE A 348 8.84 2.29 0.03
N SER A 349 8.93 3.46 0.66
CA SER A 349 7.82 4.38 0.90
C SER A 349 8.17 5.77 0.39
N GLY A 350 7.16 6.50 -0.11
CA GLY A 350 7.32 7.85 -0.66
C GLY A 350 8.47 7.98 -1.69
N PRO A 351 9.51 8.80 -1.43
CA PRO A 351 10.62 9.04 -2.36
C PRO A 351 11.69 7.92 -2.38
N ASN A 352 11.47 6.81 -1.68
CA ASN A 352 12.40 5.70 -1.51
C ASN A 352 13.76 6.09 -0.85
N PRO A 353 13.75 6.71 0.35
CA PRO A 353 14.98 7.15 1.00
C PRO A 353 15.90 5.97 1.28
N SER A 354 17.20 6.19 1.10
CA SER A 354 18.23 5.16 1.27
C SER A 354 19.27 5.62 2.28
N TYR A 355 19.68 4.69 3.14
CA TYR A 355 20.57 4.91 4.27
C TYR A 355 21.80 4.01 4.13
N CYS A 356 22.99 4.54 4.39
CA CYS A 356 24.20 3.72 4.41
C CYS A 356 24.24 2.81 5.66
N HIS A 357 25.18 1.87 5.71
CA HIS A 357 25.34 0.94 6.84
C HIS A 357 25.41 1.59 8.23
N GLU A 358 25.94 2.81 8.35
CA GLU A 358 26.01 3.54 9.63
C GLU A 358 24.72 4.27 10.01
N HIS A 359 23.84 4.53 9.05
CA HIS A 359 22.64 5.34 9.24
C HIS A 359 21.37 4.55 8.96
N ALA A 360 21.46 3.24 8.76
CA ALA A 360 20.30 2.39 8.55
C ALA A 360 19.42 2.45 9.81
N PRO A 361 18.14 2.88 9.69
CA PRO A 361 17.20 2.87 10.80
C PRO A 361 17.10 1.48 11.40
N ASN A 362 17.04 1.41 12.73
CA ASN A 362 16.80 0.20 13.49
C ASN A 362 15.73 0.46 14.53
N ASP A 363 14.47 0.31 14.12
CA ASP A 363 13.30 0.55 14.96
C ASP A 363 12.73 -0.78 15.50
N HIS A 364 13.54 -1.85 15.51
CA HIS A 364 13.13 -3.11 16.12
C HIS A 364 13.00 -2.94 17.65
N PRO A 365 11.93 -3.46 18.26
CA PRO A 365 11.67 -3.31 19.70
C PRO A 365 12.72 -4.03 20.55
N GLU A 366 13.27 -5.13 20.06
CA GLU A 366 14.31 -5.91 20.73
C GLU A 366 15.21 -6.62 19.70
N CYS A 367 16.36 -7.11 20.16
CA CYS A 367 17.21 -8.01 19.37
C CYS A 367 16.79 -9.46 19.64
N HIS A 368 16.67 -10.26 18.59
CA HIS A 368 16.44 -11.69 18.76
C HIS A 368 17.73 -12.45 19.11
N SER A 369 17.59 -13.62 19.73
CA SER A 369 18.70 -14.55 19.96
C SER A 369 19.17 -15.21 18.66
N GLU A 370 20.39 -15.77 18.64
CA GLU A 370 20.92 -16.47 17.45
C GLU A 370 20.08 -17.69 17.05
N ASN A 371 19.40 -18.31 18.02
CA ASN A 371 18.53 -19.46 17.82
C ASN A 371 17.10 -19.09 17.43
N GLN A 372 16.83 -17.80 17.19
CA GLN A 372 15.51 -17.35 16.77
C GLN A 372 15.15 -17.99 15.43
N THR A 373 13.97 -18.59 15.36
CA THR A 373 13.47 -19.21 14.14
C THR A 373 12.63 -18.22 13.34
N CYS A 374 12.78 -18.25 12.03
CA CYS A 374 11.94 -17.50 11.11
C CYS A 374 10.55 -18.15 11.03
N TRP A 375 9.49 -17.37 11.23
CA TRP A 375 8.13 -17.91 11.21
C TRP A 375 7.59 -18.24 9.80
N ILE A 376 8.29 -17.86 8.74
CA ILE A 376 7.91 -18.20 7.36
C ILE A 376 8.55 -19.52 6.92
N CYS A 377 9.85 -19.73 7.15
CA CYS A 377 10.54 -20.95 6.68
C CYS A 377 10.87 -21.95 7.80
N CYS A 378 10.66 -21.58 9.07
CA CYS A 378 10.97 -22.38 10.25
C CYS A 378 12.46 -22.72 10.43
N GLU A 379 13.36 -22.01 9.74
CA GLU A 379 14.81 -22.13 9.89
C GLU A 379 15.36 -21.02 10.80
N GLU A 380 16.55 -21.24 11.38
CA GLU A 380 17.23 -20.23 12.21
C GLU A 380 17.55 -18.97 11.41
N ILE A 381 17.32 -17.80 12.03
CA ILE A 381 17.65 -16.49 11.43
C ILE A 381 19.16 -16.27 11.40
N GLY A 382 19.86 -16.82 12.39
CA GLY A 382 21.28 -16.57 12.63
C GLY A 382 21.50 -15.34 13.53
N PRO A 383 22.70 -14.74 13.50
CA PRO A 383 23.00 -13.57 14.31
C PRO A 383 22.08 -12.39 13.99
N TYR A 384 21.65 -11.67 15.03
CA TYR A 384 20.84 -10.49 14.87
C TYR A 384 21.54 -9.45 13.96
N ASN A 385 20.83 -9.00 12.94
CA ASN A 385 21.28 -7.92 12.08
C ASN A 385 20.07 -7.03 11.75
N PRO A 386 20.10 -5.72 12.06
CA PRO A 386 18.94 -4.84 11.91
C PRO A 386 18.44 -4.70 10.46
N VAL A 387 19.28 -5.01 9.48
CA VAL A 387 18.93 -4.94 8.05
C VAL A 387 18.57 -6.32 7.49
N ALA A 388 19.15 -7.41 7.97
CA ALA A 388 18.87 -8.76 7.47
C ALA A 388 17.75 -9.50 8.24
N SER A 389 17.56 -9.15 9.51
CA SER A 389 16.44 -9.57 10.36
C SER A 389 15.24 -8.65 10.15
N PHE A 390 14.05 -9.19 10.35
CA PHE A 390 12.79 -8.46 10.27
C PHE A 390 11.88 -8.92 11.40
N CYS A 391 11.18 -8.00 12.05
CA CYS A 391 10.16 -8.34 13.05
C CYS A 391 8.77 -7.80 12.69
N SER A 392 7.74 -8.36 13.30
CA SER A 392 6.39 -7.83 13.27
C SER A 392 5.84 -7.79 14.68
N VAL A 393 5.37 -6.63 15.12
CA VAL A 393 4.67 -6.49 16.40
C VAL A 393 3.19 -6.66 16.13
N CYS A 394 2.64 -7.79 16.57
CA CYS A 394 1.20 -8.06 16.43
C CYS A 394 0.44 -7.47 17.61
N PRO A 395 -0.83 -7.04 17.43
CA PRO A 395 -1.66 -6.63 18.56
C PRO A 395 -1.78 -7.79 19.57
N PRO A 396 -2.02 -7.49 20.85
CA PRO A 396 -2.12 -8.50 21.89
C PRO A 396 -3.17 -9.55 21.56
N GLU A 397 -2.86 -10.82 21.78
CA GLU A 397 -3.87 -11.87 21.62
C GLU A 397 -5.03 -11.67 22.61
N HIS A 398 -6.25 -11.96 22.16
CA HIS A 398 -7.46 -11.80 22.97
C HIS A 398 -7.47 -12.62 24.26
N GLU A 399 -6.74 -13.73 24.30
CA GLU A 399 -6.73 -14.68 25.42
C GLU A 399 -5.63 -14.40 26.44
N THR A 400 -4.42 -14.06 25.98
CA THR A 400 -3.23 -13.89 26.83
C THR A 400 -2.96 -12.42 27.14
N GLY A 401 -3.40 -11.49 26.27
CA GLY A 401 -3.07 -10.07 26.38
C GLY A 401 -1.59 -9.76 26.14
N GLU A 402 -0.82 -10.72 25.63
CA GLU A 402 0.60 -10.57 25.34
C GLU A 402 0.80 -10.15 23.87
N THR A 403 1.66 -9.16 23.67
CA THR A 403 2.11 -8.71 22.34
C THR A 403 3.17 -9.68 21.83
N GLU A 404 2.84 -10.45 20.80
CA GLU A 404 3.80 -11.39 20.21
C GLU A 404 4.66 -10.70 19.14
N ILE A 405 5.99 -10.85 19.26
CA ILE A 405 6.94 -10.36 18.26
C ILE A 405 7.30 -11.52 17.34
N GLY A 406 6.79 -11.46 16.11
CA GLY A 406 7.15 -12.38 15.05
C GLY A 406 8.50 -12.04 14.46
N TRP A 407 9.38 -13.03 14.31
CA TRP A 407 10.72 -12.86 13.74
C TRP A 407 10.87 -13.60 12.41
N TYR A 408 11.58 -12.96 11.47
CA TYR A 408 11.70 -13.45 10.11
C TYR A 408 13.07 -13.12 9.50
N HIS A 409 13.54 -13.96 8.56
CA HIS A 409 14.51 -13.47 7.59
C HIS A 409 13.84 -12.40 6.74
N ARG A 410 14.50 -11.25 6.57
CA ARG A 410 14.02 -10.22 5.65
C ARG A 410 13.75 -10.76 4.25
N MET A 411 14.61 -11.67 3.78
CA MET A 411 14.46 -12.28 2.46
C MET A 411 13.21 -13.14 2.33
N CYS A 412 12.77 -13.80 3.41
CA CYS A 412 11.51 -14.55 3.43
C CYS A 412 10.31 -13.59 3.32
N VAL A 413 10.33 -12.49 4.07
CA VAL A 413 9.30 -11.45 3.98
C VAL A 413 9.29 -10.80 2.60
N GLN A 414 10.45 -10.53 2.00
CA GLN A 414 10.58 -9.97 0.65
C GLN A 414 10.02 -10.93 -0.41
N LYS A 415 10.29 -12.23 -0.30
CA LYS A 415 9.70 -13.25 -1.19
C LYS A 415 8.19 -13.31 -1.05
N PHE A 416 7.69 -13.28 0.18
CA PHE A 416 6.26 -13.29 0.45
C PHE A 416 5.57 -12.04 -0.10
N ALA A 417 6.09 -10.85 0.18
CA ALA A 417 5.62 -9.59 -0.41
C ALA A 417 5.60 -9.62 -1.93
N PHE A 418 6.68 -10.13 -2.52
CA PHE A 418 6.78 -10.28 -3.96
C PHE A 418 5.66 -11.16 -4.50
N GLN A 419 5.37 -12.31 -3.88
CA GLN A 419 4.32 -13.21 -4.35
C GLN A 419 2.93 -12.61 -4.13
N ALA A 420 2.67 -12.04 -2.95
CA ALA A 420 1.37 -11.60 -2.50
C ALA A 420 0.86 -10.31 -3.17
N GLY A 421 1.75 -9.37 -3.51
CA GLY A 421 1.33 -8.10 -4.11
C GLY A 421 0.28 -7.38 -3.25
N TYR A 422 -0.90 -7.12 -3.81
CA TYR A 422 -2.02 -6.48 -3.08
C TYR A 422 -2.54 -7.26 -1.86
N TYR A 423 -2.22 -8.55 -1.74
CA TYR A 423 -2.64 -9.41 -0.62
C TYR A 423 -1.57 -9.53 0.48
N PHE A 424 -0.52 -8.74 0.41
CA PHE A 424 0.56 -8.78 1.41
C PHE A 424 0.05 -8.27 2.76
N LYS A 425 0.12 -9.14 3.78
CA LYS A 425 -0.39 -8.91 5.14
C LYS A 425 0.44 -9.66 6.15
N CYS A 426 0.34 -9.31 7.43
CA CYS A 426 1.09 -9.99 8.48
C CYS A 426 0.80 -11.50 8.47
N PRO A 427 1.81 -12.38 8.45
CA PRO A 427 1.59 -13.83 8.52
C PRO A 427 0.90 -14.29 9.81
N ASN A 428 1.04 -13.53 10.90
CA ASN A 428 0.48 -13.89 12.21
C ASN A 428 -0.92 -13.28 12.43
N CYS A 429 -1.03 -11.96 12.49
CA CYS A 429 -2.29 -11.28 12.82
C CYS A 429 -3.15 -10.92 11.60
N PHE A 430 -2.69 -11.23 10.38
CA PHE A 430 -3.36 -10.88 9.11
C PHE A 430 -3.63 -9.40 8.86
N GLU A 431 -3.11 -8.50 9.70
CA GLU A 431 -3.23 -7.07 9.46
C GLU A 431 -2.43 -6.69 8.20
N MET A 432 -3.07 -5.98 7.29
CA MET A 432 -2.58 -5.67 5.97
C MET A 432 -1.93 -4.29 5.89
N ASN A 433 -2.62 -3.25 6.37
CA ASN A 433 -2.24 -1.87 6.08
C ASN A 433 -1.01 -1.45 6.88
N GLU A 434 -1.07 -1.60 8.21
CA GLU A 434 0.03 -1.21 9.10
C GLU A 434 1.27 -2.07 8.84
N PHE A 435 1.07 -3.38 8.68
CA PHE A 435 2.17 -4.31 8.37
C PHE A 435 2.83 -3.99 7.02
N THR A 436 2.03 -3.67 5.99
CA THR A 436 2.59 -3.31 4.67
C THR A 436 3.43 -2.06 4.75
N GLU A 437 2.97 -1.03 5.47
CA GLU A 437 3.73 0.21 5.61
C GLU A 437 4.99 0.00 6.45
N TYR A 438 4.87 -0.71 7.57
CA TYR A 438 6.01 -1.11 8.39
C TYR A 438 7.05 -1.87 7.56
N ALA A 439 6.60 -2.85 6.76
CA ALA A 439 7.46 -3.63 5.91
C ALA A 439 8.19 -2.76 4.86
N ARG A 440 7.49 -1.82 4.23
CA ARG A 440 8.11 -0.85 3.30
C ARG A 440 9.15 0.00 3.97
N MET A 441 8.88 0.49 5.18
CA MET A 441 9.81 1.28 5.97
C MET A 441 11.04 0.49 6.45
N HIS A 442 10.91 -0.84 6.55
CA HIS A 442 12.02 -1.76 6.82
C HIS A 442 12.56 -2.39 5.52
N GLY A 443 12.25 -1.76 4.38
CA GLY A 443 12.81 -2.01 3.06
C GLY A 443 12.43 -3.34 2.41
N ILE A 444 11.21 -3.76 2.67
CA ILE A 444 10.49 -4.75 1.87
C ILE A 444 9.77 -4.04 0.73
N PHE A 445 10.11 -4.40 -0.51
CA PHE A 445 9.39 -3.93 -1.68
C PHE A 445 8.11 -4.74 -1.89
N VAL A 446 6.95 -4.08 -1.90
CA VAL A 446 5.64 -4.69 -2.17
C VAL A 446 5.17 -4.27 -3.56
N PRO A 447 5.14 -5.17 -4.56
CA PRO A 447 4.77 -4.82 -5.92
C PRO A 447 3.27 -4.50 -6.03
N MET A 448 2.92 -3.45 -6.77
CA MET A 448 1.53 -3.07 -7.04
C MET A 448 0.93 -3.96 -8.12
N ARG A 449 0.51 -5.16 -7.73
CA ARG A 449 -0.16 -6.13 -8.62
C ARG A 449 -0.93 -7.18 -7.83
N ASP A 450 -1.78 -7.90 -8.54
CA ASP A 450 -2.39 -9.13 -8.04
C ASP A 450 -1.33 -10.16 -7.66
N ALA A 451 -1.72 -11.04 -6.74
CA ALA A 451 -0.82 -12.08 -6.26
C ALA A 451 -0.39 -12.99 -7.41
N SER A 452 0.79 -13.57 -7.33
CA SER A 452 1.30 -14.43 -8.39
C SER A 452 0.43 -15.66 -8.61
N TRP A 453 -0.20 -16.19 -7.54
CA TRP A 453 -1.12 -17.31 -7.61
C TRP A 453 -2.44 -16.99 -8.32
N GLU A 454 -2.83 -15.72 -8.41
CA GLU A 454 -4.02 -15.32 -9.19
C GLU A 454 -3.73 -15.14 -10.67
N ARG A 455 -2.44 -14.95 -11.02
CA ARG A 455 -1.98 -14.66 -12.38
C ARG A 455 -1.48 -15.90 -13.12
N GLU A 456 -1.59 -17.09 -12.53
CA GLU A 456 -1.27 -18.32 -13.23
C GLU A 456 -2.27 -18.56 -14.38
N LYS A 457 -1.77 -19.03 -15.53
CA LYS A 457 -2.53 -19.17 -16.79
C LYS A 457 -3.79 -20.06 -16.66
N TYR A 458 -3.90 -20.81 -15.57
CA TYR A 458 -5.01 -21.71 -15.22
C TYR A 458 -5.55 -21.51 -13.81
N ALA A 459 -5.13 -20.45 -13.09
CA ALA A 459 -5.73 -20.10 -11.81
C ALA A 459 -7.26 -20.00 -11.98
N PHE A 460 -8.01 -20.62 -11.08
CA PHE A 460 -9.48 -20.65 -11.08
C PHE A 460 -10.16 -21.39 -12.26
N LYS A 461 -9.42 -22.07 -13.16
CA LYS A 461 -10.08 -22.92 -14.19
C LYS A 461 -10.92 -24.03 -13.58
N ASP A 462 -10.48 -24.56 -12.45
CA ASP A 462 -11.16 -25.66 -11.76
C ASP A 462 -12.32 -25.16 -10.88
N ILE A 463 -12.24 -23.90 -10.41
CA ILE A 463 -13.26 -23.24 -9.58
C ILE A 463 -14.49 -22.84 -10.43
N HIS A 464 -14.31 -22.71 -11.74
CA HIS A 464 -15.40 -22.45 -12.70
C HIS A 464 -15.84 -23.67 -13.49
N LEU A 465 -15.45 -24.88 -13.08
CA LEU A 465 -16.14 -26.07 -13.56
C LEU A 465 -17.53 -26.06 -12.95
N SER A 466 -18.53 -25.56 -13.69
CA SER A 466 -19.96 -25.65 -13.36
C SER A 466 -20.43 -27.11 -13.43
N LYS A 467 -19.80 -27.99 -12.65
CA LYS A 467 -20.01 -29.42 -12.59
C LYS A 467 -20.16 -29.80 -11.13
N CYS A 468 -21.27 -30.46 -10.85
CA CYS A 468 -21.50 -31.03 -9.54
C CYS A 468 -20.50 -32.17 -9.28
N SER A 469 -19.79 -32.08 -8.16
CA SER A 469 -18.80 -33.07 -7.68
C SER A 469 -19.42 -34.34 -7.08
N ALA A 470 -20.75 -34.51 -7.15
CA ALA A 470 -21.42 -35.68 -6.58
C ALA A 470 -21.17 -36.95 -7.40
N GLU A 471 -20.79 -38.03 -6.73
CA GLU A 471 -20.72 -39.36 -7.35
C GLU A 471 -22.10 -39.75 -7.91
N GLY A 472 -22.17 -40.02 -9.21
CA GLY A 472 -23.41 -40.40 -9.87
C GLY A 472 -24.42 -39.26 -10.08
N CYS A 473 -23.98 -38.00 -10.11
CA CYS A 473 -24.85 -36.86 -10.44
C CYS A 473 -25.65 -37.11 -11.73
N LYS A 474 -26.99 -37.14 -11.62
CA LYS A 474 -27.91 -37.40 -12.74
C LYS A 474 -28.23 -36.15 -13.57
N VAL A 475 -27.77 -34.98 -13.14
CA VAL A 475 -28.02 -33.70 -13.80
C VAL A 475 -26.90 -33.45 -14.83
N SER A 476 -27.19 -33.68 -16.10
CA SER A 476 -26.24 -33.47 -17.20
C SER A 476 -26.46 -32.12 -17.90
N GLY A 477 -25.39 -31.32 -17.98
CA GLY A 477 -25.30 -30.14 -18.86
C GLY A 477 -25.33 -28.78 -18.14
N LYS A 478 -24.80 -27.75 -18.84
CA LYS A 478 -24.53 -26.35 -18.41
C LYS A 478 -25.75 -25.52 -17.91
N LYS A 479 -26.79 -26.14 -17.37
CA LYS A 479 -28.01 -25.49 -16.86
C LYS A 479 -28.06 -25.48 -15.33
N SER A 480 -26.97 -25.09 -14.68
CA SER A 480 -26.89 -25.21 -13.22
C SER A 480 -27.03 -23.84 -12.55
N LYS A 481 -28.27 -23.34 -12.46
CA LYS A 481 -28.59 -22.18 -11.61
C LYS A 481 -28.68 -22.54 -10.10
N GLU A 482 -28.36 -23.77 -9.73
CA GLU A 482 -28.53 -24.32 -8.37
C GLU A 482 -27.28 -25.08 -7.87
N LEU A 483 -26.09 -24.73 -8.37
CA LEU A 483 -24.84 -25.19 -7.75
C LEU A 483 -24.52 -24.35 -6.53
N VAL A 484 -24.05 -25.01 -5.48
CA VAL A 484 -23.60 -24.39 -4.25
C VAL A 484 -22.18 -24.81 -3.97
N GLY A 485 -21.35 -23.86 -3.56
CA GLY A 485 -19.96 -24.05 -3.21
C GLY A 485 -19.81 -24.38 -1.72
N CYS A 486 -18.81 -25.17 -1.37
CA CYS A 486 -18.49 -25.45 0.03
C CYS A 486 -18.22 -24.13 0.76
N LYS A 487 -18.93 -23.87 1.87
CA LYS A 487 -18.77 -22.62 2.64
C LYS A 487 -17.37 -22.44 3.25
N ALA A 488 -16.60 -23.52 3.41
CA ALA A 488 -15.27 -23.49 3.99
C ALA A 488 -14.16 -23.25 2.95
N CYS A 489 -14.17 -23.98 1.83
CA CYS A 489 -13.09 -23.90 0.84
C CYS A 489 -13.48 -23.20 -0.47
N GLY A 490 -14.78 -23.00 -0.74
CA GLY A 490 -15.30 -22.45 -1.99
C GLY A 490 -15.04 -23.30 -3.26
N GLY A 491 -14.23 -24.36 -3.16
CA GLY A 491 -13.73 -25.11 -4.32
C GLY A 491 -14.63 -26.26 -4.78
N ALA A 492 -15.15 -27.07 -3.85
CA ALA A 492 -16.10 -28.13 -4.20
C ALA A 492 -17.48 -27.54 -4.49
N THR A 493 -18.13 -27.94 -5.58
CA THR A 493 -19.48 -27.50 -5.92
C THR A 493 -20.42 -28.68 -6.11
N MET A 494 -21.63 -28.61 -5.56
CA MET A 494 -22.68 -29.62 -5.72
C MET A 494 -24.01 -28.97 -6.03
N HIS A 495 -24.93 -29.68 -6.69
CA HIS A 495 -26.31 -29.21 -6.71
C HIS A 495 -26.86 -29.26 -5.29
N MET A 496 -27.74 -28.33 -4.92
CA MET A 496 -28.48 -28.36 -3.64
C MET A 496 -29.02 -29.75 -3.31
N THR A 497 -29.66 -30.39 -4.30
CA THR A 497 -30.21 -31.75 -4.19
C THR A 497 -29.15 -32.84 -4.01
N CYS A 498 -27.95 -32.63 -4.58
CA CYS A 498 -26.84 -33.57 -4.47
C CYS A 498 -26.10 -33.41 -3.13
N ALA A 499 -26.04 -32.19 -2.60
CA ALA A 499 -25.51 -31.87 -1.29
C ALA A 499 -26.50 -32.19 -0.16
N GLY A 500 -27.79 -32.36 -0.46
CA GLY A 500 -28.82 -32.66 0.53
C GLY A 500 -29.16 -31.46 1.42
N VAL A 501 -28.85 -30.23 0.99
CA VAL A 501 -29.11 -29.00 1.72
C VAL A 501 -30.29 -28.23 1.13
N ASN A 502 -30.97 -27.45 1.96
CA ASN A 502 -32.07 -26.56 1.55
C ASN A 502 -31.65 -25.10 1.49
N ASP A 503 -30.56 -24.73 2.18
CA ASP A 503 -29.91 -23.43 2.10
C ASP A 503 -28.51 -23.55 1.46
N PRO A 504 -28.19 -22.76 0.41
CA PRO A 504 -26.87 -22.71 -0.20
C PRO A 504 -25.69 -22.45 0.76
N SER A 505 -25.93 -21.76 1.87
CA SER A 505 -24.91 -21.42 2.85
C SER A 505 -24.52 -22.59 3.77
N GLU A 506 -25.27 -23.69 3.74
CA GLU A 506 -25.07 -24.83 4.65
C GLU A 506 -24.09 -25.88 4.12
N TYR A 507 -23.80 -25.88 2.81
CA TYR A 507 -22.99 -26.94 2.21
C TYR A 507 -21.51 -26.88 2.64
N VAL A 508 -21.00 -28.02 3.15
CA VAL A 508 -19.58 -28.26 3.44
C VAL A 508 -19.17 -29.55 2.73
N CYS A 509 -18.03 -29.58 2.04
CA CYS A 509 -17.54 -30.80 1.40
C CYS A 509 -16.95 -31.79 2.41
N ALA A 510 -16.83 -33.07 2.03
CA ALA A 510 -16.29 -34.11 2.90
C ALA A 510 -14.88 -33.75 3.43
N ASP A 511 -13.99 -33.24 2.57
CA ASP A 511 -12.64 -32.84 2.97
C ASP A 511 -12.64 -31.74 4.06
N CYS A 512 -13.58 -30.79 3.98
CA CYS A 512 -13.74 -29.72 4.96
C CYS A 512 -14.58 -30.12 6.18
N MET A 513 -15.29 -31.25 6.13
CA MET A 513 -15.93 -31.83 7.31
C MET A 513 -14.92 -32.61 8.16
N ASP A 514 -13.97 -33.29 7.51
CA ASP A 514 -12.91 -34.06 8.18
C ASP A 514 -11.80 -33.16 8.76
N ALA A 515 -11.48 -32.06 8.09
CA ALA A 515 -10.68 -30.99 8.69
C ALA A 515 -11.58 -30.22 9.66
N THR A 516 -11.48 -30.48 10.96
CA THR A 516 -12.31 -29.91 12.05
C THR A 516 -12.49 -28.38 12.01
N PHE A 517 -13.31 -27.85 11.11
CA PHE A 517 -13.63 -26.41 10.96
C PHE A 517 -15.04 -26.07 11.46
N ILE A 518 -15.72 -27.01 12.12
CA ILE A 518 -17.13 -26.86 12.50
C ILE A 518 -17.32 -26.07 13.82
N LYS A 519 -16.24 -25.60 14.48
CA LYS A 519 -16.35 -24.85 15.75
C LYS A 519 -16.01 -23.35 15.70
N LEU A 520 -15.79 -22.76 14.52
CA LEU A 520 -15.35 -21.35 14.41
C LEU A 520 -16.28 -20.43 13.59
N PHE A 521 -17.54 -20.82 13.38
CA PHE A 521 -18.56 -19.95 12.80
C PHE A 521 -19.87 -20.02 13.58
#